data_AF-A0A9D6V5Q8-F1
#
_entry.id   AF-A0A9D6V5Q8-F1
#
_cell.length_a   1.000
_cell.length_b   1.000
_cell.length_c   1.000
_cell.angle_alpha   90.00
_cell.angle_beta   90.00
_cell.angle_gamma   90.00
#
_symmetry.space_group_name_H-M   'P 1'
#
loop_
_entity.id
_entity.type
_entity.pdbx_description
1 polymer ?
#
loop_
_entity_poly.entity_id
_entity_poly.type
_entity_poly.pdbx_seq_one_letter_code
_entity_poly.pdbx_strand_id
1 'polypeptide(L)'
;MFDALFVLGLSVCLGLLLKWAFASLPEERWQILATLPVAKDGPDNWIGVNLTYYGLFSSLATVLSVSMVFLLLGAIHMPAKVTFILVGVLFALCLPASKIIAGIVEKKPQTLTIGGASFVGFLLAPCVVWILNSNAVLGTPHVPAGCRDFLSEMNQVKPVR
;
A
#
# COMPACT_ATOMS: atom_id res chain seq x y z
N MET A 1 -19.83 19.29 -2.18
CA MET A 1 -19.73 19.44 -3.66
C MET A 1 -18.28 19.46 -4.13
N PHE A 2 -17.37 20.15 -3.42
CA PHE A 2 -15.93 20.12 -3.69
C PHE A 2 -15.29 18.73 -3.54
N ASP A 3 -15.72 17.92 -2.57
CA ASP A 3 -15.13 16.59 -2.33
C ASP A 3 -15.37 15.64 -3.51
N ALA A 4 -16.57 15.66 -4.09
CA ALA A 4 -16.90 14.88 -5.27
C ALA A 4 -16.08 15.32 -6.49
N LEU A 5 -15.85 16.62 -6.65
CA LEU A 5 -15.04 17.17 -7.73
C LEU A 5 -13.56 16.79 -7.57
N PHE A 6 -13.06 16.81 -6.33
CA PHE A 6 -11.70 16.36 -6.00
C PHE A 6 -11.51 14.88 -6.30
N VAL A 7 -12.42 14.02 -5.83
CA VAL A 7 -12.37 12.57 -6.08
C VAL A 7 -12.49 12.27 -7.57
N LEU A 8 -13.35 12.98 -8.30
CA LEU A 8 -13.50 12.81 -9.75
C LEU A 8 -12.23 13.25 -10.49
N GLY A 9 -11.65 14.40 -10.13
CA GLY A 9 -10.40 14.89 -10.70
C GLY A 9 -9.24 13.92 -10.46
N LEU A 10 -9.12 13.41 -9.23
CA LEU A 10 -8.13 12.40 -8.87
C LEU A 10 -8.33 11.10 -9.67
N SER A 11 -9.59 10.65 -9.81
CA SER A 11 -9.95 9.44 -10.55
C SER A 11 -9.62 9.55 -12.04
N VAL A 12 -9.93 10.69 -12.67
CA VAL A 12 -9.58 10.95 -14.08
C VAL A 12 -8.07 11.00 -14.27
N CYS A 13 -7.36 11.71 -13.39
CA CYS A 13 -5.90 11.82 -13.41
C CYS A 13 -5.23 10.44 -13.31
N LEU A 14 -5.61 9.64 -12.30
CA LEU A 14 -5.11 8.27 -12.11
C LEU A 14 -5.50 7.36 -13.27
N GLY A 15 -6.73 7.48 -13.80
CA GLY A 15 -7.21 6.68 -14.92
C GLY A 15 -6.39 6.93 -16.20
N LEU A 16 -6.07 8.19 -16.51
CA LEU A 16 -5.21 8.54 -17.64
C LEU A 16 -3.78 8.04 -17.44
N LEU A 17 -3.24 8.19 -16.23
CA LEU A 17 -1.91 7.70 -15.88
C LEU A 17 -1.81 6.18 -16.00
N LEU A 18 -2.79 5.43 -15.47
CA LEU A 18 -2.84 3.97 -15.57
C LEU A 18 -3.04 3.49 -17.01
N LYS A 19 -3.88 4.18 -17.79
CA LYS A 19 -4.06 3.87 -19.21
C LYS A 19 -2.74 3.99 -19.97
N TRP A 20 -1.99 5.07 -19.75
CA TRP A 20 -0.67 5.25 -20.33
C TRP A 20 0.30 4.18 -19.83
N ALA A 21 0.31 3.94 -18.52
CA ALA A 21 1.19 2.98 -17.88
C ALA A 21 1.03 1.58 -18.49
N PHE A 22 -0.20 1.06 -18.61
CA PHE A 22 -0.44 -0.26 -19.18
C PHE A 22 -0.07 -0.36 -20.67
N ALA A 23 -0.14 0.74 -21.42
CA ALA A 23 0.24 0.75 -22.83
C ALA A 23 1.76 0.85 -23.02
N SER A 24 2.44 1.67 -22.22
CA SER A 24 3.85 2.00 -22.44
C SER A 24 4.84 1.16 -21.63
N LEU A 25 4.50 0.70 -20.42
CA LEU A 25 5.41 -0.09 -19.57
C LEU A 25 5.77 -1.49 -20.11
N PRO A 26 4.93 -2.20 -20.89
CA PRO A 26 5.31 -3.49 -21.44
C PRO A 26 6.45 -3.44 -22.47
N GLU A 27 6.76 -2.25 -23.00
CA GLU A 27 7.81 -2.08 -24.01
C GLU A 27 9.22 -2.31 -23.41
N GLU A 28 10.13 -2.89 -24.21
CA GLU A 28 11.47 -3.33 -23.76
C GLU A 28 12.30 -2.21 -23.10
N ARG A 29 12.13 -0.96 -23.55
CA ARG A 29 12.84 0.21 -22.99
C ARG A 29 12.57 0.46 -21.50
N TRP A 30 11.45 -0.04 -20.96
CA TRP A 30 11.08 0.13 -19.55
C TRP A 30 11.42 -1.09 -18.69
N GLN A 31 11.98 -2.15 -19.28
CA GLN A 31 12.37 -3.35 -18.54
C GLN A 31 13.67 -3.19 -17.75
N ILE A 32 14.55 -2.26 -18.15
CA ILE A 32 15.85 -2.05 -17.50
C ILE A 32 15.95 -0.60 -17.04
N LEU A 33 16.02 -0.38 -15.73
CA LEU A 33 16.31 0.91 -15.11
C LEU A 33 17.77 0.98 -14.68
N ALA A 34 18.24 -0.03 -13.96
CA ALA A 34 19.61 -0.13 -13.48
C ALA A 34 20.02 -1.58 -13.24
N THR A 35 21.29 -1.91 -13.47
CA THR A 35 21.84 -3.24 -13.17
C THR A 35 22.76 -3.14 -11.96
N LEU A 36 22.44 -3.87 -10.89
CA LEU A 36 23.27 -3.95 -9.69
C LEU A 36 24.16 -5.20 -9.77
N PRO A 37 25.50 -5.07 -9.70
CA PRO A 37 26.38 -6.22 -9.64
C PRO A 37 26.20 -6.95 -8.30
N VAL A 38 25.98 -8.27 -8.34
CA VAL A 38 25.76 -9.09 -7.14
C VAL A 38 26.94 -10.03 -6.87
N ALA A 39 27.45 -10.67 -7.92
CA ALA A 39 28.56 -11.61 -7.79
C ALA A 39 29.49 -11.53 -9.01
N LYS A 40 30.77 -11.83 -8.80
CA LYS A 40 31.75 -11.91 -9.88
C LYS A 40 31.75 -13.33 -10.45
N ASP A 41 31.66 -13.45 -11.76
CA ASP A 41 31.58 -14.73 -12.48
C ASP A 41 32.78 -14.89 -13.43
N GLY A 42 33.98 -14.88 -12.84
CA GLY A 42 35.26 -14.97 -13.55
C GLY A 42 36.11 -13.70 -13.48
N PRO A 43 37.21 -13.62 -14.25
CA PRO A 43 38.15 -12.50 -14.17
C PRO A 43 37.53 -11.14 -14.48
N ASP A 44 36.58 -11.09 -15.43
CA ASP A 44 36.03 -9.85 -16.00
C ASP A 44 34.50 -9.84 -16.18
N ASN A 45 33.81 -10.92 -15.80
CA ASN A 45 32.35 -11.00 -15.89
C ASN A 45 31.71 -10.81 -14.50
N TRP A 46 30.54 -10.18 -14.49
CA TRP A 46 29.74 -9.95 -13.30
C TRP A 46 28.29 -10.40 -13.54
N ILE A 47 27.75 -11.14 -12.57
CA ILE A 47 26.32 -11.44 -12.50
C ILE A 47 25.65 -10.26 -11.81
N GLY A 48 24.68 -9.66 -12.50
CA GLY A 48 23.89 -8.55 -12.00
C GLY A 48 22.42 -8.88 -11.86
N VAL A 49 21.74 -8.14 -10.97
CA VAL A 49 20.28 -8.11 -10.89
C VAL A 49 19.78 -6.87 -11.61
N ASN A 50 18.80 -7.06 -12.49
CA ASN A 50 18.14 -5.97 -13.20
C ASN A 50 17.02 -5.36 -12.35
N LEU A 51 17.15 -4.08 -12.02
CA LEU A 51 16.07 -3.25 -11.47
C LEU A 51 15.24 -2.72 -12.64
N THR A 52 13.93 -2.90 -12.60
CA THR A 52 13.01 -2.50 -13.69
C THR A 52 12.27 -1.21 -13.35
N TYR A 53 11.82 -0.46 -14.36
CA TYR A 53 10.98 0.72 -14.12
C TYR A 53 9.64 0.35 -13.47
N TYR A 54 9.07 -0.80 -13.80
CA TYR A 54 7.85 -1.28 -13.15
C TYR A 54 8.05 -1.45 -11.63
N GLY A 55 9.20 -2.00 -11.21
CA GLY A 55 9.54 -2.12 -9.78
C GLY A 55 9.62 -0.75 -9.08
N LEU A 56 10.18 0.25 -9.75
CA LEU A 56 10.23 1.62 -9.27
C LEU A 56 8.82 2.22 -9.12
N PHE A 57 7.99 2.16 -10.17
CA PHE A 57 6.63 2.70 -10.13
C PHE A 57 5.75 2.00 -9.10
N SER A 58 5.87 0.68 -8.95
CA SER A 58 5.18 -0.08 -7.91
C SER A 58 5.58 0.36 -6.51
N SER A 59 6.87 0.62 -6.29
CA SER A 59 7.38 1.08 -4.99
C SER A 59 6.87 2.48 -4.67
N LEU A 60 6.93 3.40 -5.65
CA LEU A 60 6.35 4.75 -5.54
C LEU A 60 4.85 4.72 -5.25
N ALA A 61 4.09 3.88 -5.95
CA ALA A 61 2.66 3.72 -5.72
C ALA A 61 2.36 3.21 -4.30
N THR A 62 3.19 2.29 -3.79
CA THR A 62 3.06 1.78 -2.41
C THR A 62 3.33 2.87 -1.39
N VAL A 63 4.39 3.68 -1.59
CA VAL A 63 4.71 4.83 -0.74
C VAL A 63 3.59 5.88 -0.77
N LEU A 64 3.07 6.19 -1.95
CA LEU A 64 1.94 7.13 -2.11
C LEU A 64 0.68 6.62 -1.40
N SER A 65 0.35 5.33 -1.54
CA SER A 65 -0.78 4.69 -0.88
C SER A 65 -0.69 4.78 0.64
N VAL A 66 0.46 4.41 1.22
CA VAL A 66 0.71 4.56 2.65
C VAL A 66 0.60 6.02 3.08
N SER A 67 1.19 6.94 2.31
CA SER A 67 1.12 8.38 2.60
C SER A 67 -0.32 8.90 2.62
N MET A 68 -1.17 8.43 1.71
CA MET A 68 -2.61 8.74 1.71
C MET A 68 -3.33 8.18 2.95
N VAL A 69 -2.97 6.97 3.41
CA VAL A 69 -3.51 6.42 4.66
C VAL A 69 -3.16 7.31 5.85
N PHE A 70 -1.91 7.77 5.95
CA PHE A 70 -1.49 8.72 6.99
C PHE A 70 -2.23 10.06 6.89
N LEU A 71 -2.44 10.58 5.68
CA LEU A 71 -3.18 11.82 5.47
C LEU A 71 -4.64 11.68 5.90
N LEU A 72 -5.31 10.60 5.49
CA LEU A 72 -6.72 10.34 5.79
C LEU A 72 -6.95 10.10 7.29
N LEU A 73 -6.12 9.28 7.93
CA LEU A 73 -6.19 9.05 9.38
C LEU A 73 -5.79 10.31 10.16
N GLY A 74 -4.79 11.04 9.68
CA GLY A 74 -4.39 12.33 10.27
C GLY A 74 -5.50 13.39 10.20
N ALA A 75 -6.30 13.40 9.13
CA ALA A 75 -7.43 14.33 8.99
C ALA A 75 -8.51 14.11 10.06
N ILE A 76 -8.69 12.88 10.53
CA ILE A 76 -9.57 12.55 11.67
C ILE A 76 -8.84 12.62 13.03
N HIS A 77 -7.67 13.27 13.07
CA HIS A 77 -6.84 13.45 14.27
C HIS A 77 -6.42 12.14 14.93
N MET A 78 -6.29 11.05 14.17
CA MET A 78 -5.76 9.80 14.70
C MET A 78 -4.28 9.96 15.09
N PRO A 79 -3.88 9.48 16.28
CA PRO A 79 -2.51 9.58 16.75
C PRO A 79 -1.59 8.74 15.85
N ALA A 80 -0.49 9.35 15.41
CA ALA A 80 0.46 8.72 14.48
C ALA A 80 0.91 7.32 14.92
N LYS A 81 1.05 7.10 16.25
CA LYS A 81 1.39 5.79 16.82
C LYS A 81 0.43 4.67 16.39
N VAL A 82 -0.87 4.93 16.38
CA VAL A 82 -1.89 3.94 15.98
C VAL A 82 -1.79 3.66 14.48
N THR A 83 -1.63 4.71 13.68
CA THR A 83 -1.45 4.59 12.23
C THR A 83 -0.20 3.77 11.89
N PHE A 84 0.93 4.00 12.58
CA PHE A 84 2.14 3.20 12.40
C PHE A 84 1.94 1.73 12.77
N ILE A 85 1.24 1.43 13.87
CA ILE A 85 0.93 0.05 14.27
C ILE A 85 0.03 -0.61 13.22
N LEU A 86 -1.04 0.06 12.77
CA LEU A 86 -1.96 -0.46 11.77
C LEU A 86 -1.23 -0.80 10.46
N VAL A 87 -0.48 0.17 9.92
CA VAL A 87 0.30 0.01 8.69
C VAL A 87 1.35 -1.09 8.86
N GLY A 88 2.04 -1.12 10.00
CA GLY A 88 3.05 -2.13 10.31
C GLY A 88 2.48 -3.55 10.35
N VAL A 89 1.34 -3.75 11.02
CA VAL A 89 0.65 -5.05 11.08
C VAL A 89 0.18 -5.47 9.69
N LEU A 90 -0.40 -4.55 8.91
CA LEU A 90 -0.82 -4.86 7.54
C LEU A 90 0.37 -5.25 6.65
N PHE A 91 1.49 -4.54 6.71
CA PHE A 91 2.69 -4.95 5.97
C PHE A 91 3.24 -6.29 6.45
N ALA A 92 3.28 -6.53 7.76
CA ALA A 92 3.75 -7.79 8.33
C ALA A 92 2.91 -8.99 7.86
N LEU A 93 1.62 -8.80 7.61
CA LEU A 93 0.72 -9.84 7.08
C LEU A 93 0.78 -9.95 5.56
N CYS A 94 0.72 -8.82 4.85
CA CYS A 94 0.61 -8.79 3.39
C CYS A 94 1.92 -9.18 2.67
N LEU A 95 3.09 -8.84 3.22
CA LEU A 95 4.38 -9.16 2.59
C LEU A 95 4.68 -10.67 2.54
N PRO A 96 4.54 -11.45 3.62
CA PRO A 96 4.71 -12.90 3.54
C PRO A 96 3.58 -13.56 2.74
N ALA A 97 2.33 -13.09 2.89
CA ALA A 97 1.20 -13.63 2.14
C ALA A 97 1.35 -13.44 0.63
N SER A 98 1.90 -12.30 0.19
CA SER A 98 2.25 -12.03 -1.20
C SER A 98 3.23 -13.05 -1.77
N LYS A 99 4.29 -13.39 -1.01
CA LYS A 99 5.26 -14.43 -1.43
C LYS A 99 4.61 -15.80 -1.55
N ILE A 100 3.76 -16.16 -0.59
CA ILE A 100 3.08 -17.47 -0.57
C ILE A 100 2.16 -17.60 -1.79
N ILE A 101 1.33 -16.58 -2.05
CA ILE A 101 0.41 -16.58 -3.19
C ILE A 101 1.16 -16.61 -4.52
N ALA A 102 2.23 -15.82 -4.66
CA ALA A 102 3.07 -15.87 -5.85
C ALA A 102 3.70 -17.25 -6.05
N GLY A 103 4.19 -17.88 -4.97
CA GLY A 103 4.73 -19.24 -5.03
C GLY A 103 3.71 -20.29 -5.47
N ILE A 104 2.45 -20.15 -5.05
CA ILE A 104 1.36 -21.06 -5.43
C ILE A 104 0.99 -20.89 -6.92
N VAL A 105 0.90 -19.65 -7.40
CA VAL A 105 0.40 -19.35 -8.76
C VAL A 105 1.50 -19.47 -9.81
N GLU A 106 2.68 -18.91 -9.56
CA GLU A 106 3.77 -18.80 -10.55
C GLU A 106 4.82 -19.90 -10.41
N LYS A 107 4.81 -20.68 -9.33
CA LYS A 107 5.82 -21.71 -8.98
C LYS A 107 7.27 -21.20 -8.95
N LYS A 108 7.50 -19.88 -8.96
CA LYS A 108 8.82 -19.27 -8.85
C LYS A 108 9.04 -18.74 -7.43
N PRO A 109 10.14 -19.10 -6.76
CA PRO A 109 10.31 -18.86 -5.32
C PRO A 109 10.62 -17.38 -4.95
N GLN A 110 10.74 -16.46 -5.91
CA GLN A 110 11.23 -15.10 -5.65
C GLN A 110 10.37 -13.96 -6.23
N THR A 111 9.12 -14.22 -6.63
CA THR A 111 8.21 -13.15 -7.09
C THR A 111 7.31 -12.68 -5.95
N LEU A 112 7.15 -11.36 -5.84
CA LEU A 112 6.17 -10.72 -4.95
C LEU A 112 5.02 -10.22 -5.81
N THR A 113 3.80 -10.68 -5.53
CA THR A 113 2.61 -10.22 -6.25
C THR A 113 1.91 -9.09 -5.50
N ILE A 114 1.80 -7.93 -6.17
CA ILE A 114 1.03 -6.78 -5.67
C ILE A 114 -0.44 -7.18 -5.55
N GLY A 115 -0.96 -7.96 -6.50
CA GLY A 115 -2.36 -8.42 -6.49
C GLY A 115 -2.67 -9.37 -5.34
N GLY A 116 -1.76 -10.31 -5.02
CA GLY A 116 -1.93 -11.18 -3.85
C GLY A 116 -1.82 -10.40 -2.53
N ALA A 117 -0.91 -9.43 -2.45
CA ALA A 117 -0.78 -8.56 -1.28
C ALA A 117 -2.05 -7.73 -1.04
N SER A 118 -2.59 -7.10 -2.09
CA SER A 118 -3.79 -6.26 -1.99
C SER A 118 -5.05 -7.08 -1.70
N PHE A 119 -5.17 -8.28 -2.27
CA PHE A 119 -6.27 -9.20 -1.97
C PHE A 119 -6.29 -9.61 -0.50
N VAL A 120 -5.15 -10.09 0.02
CA VAL A 120 -5.03 -10.48 1.43
C VAL A 120 -5.24 -9.30 2.35
N GLY A 121 -4.66 -8.14 2.01
CA GLY A 121 -4.88 -6.90 2.76
C GLY A 121 -6.34 -6.50 2.83
N PHE A 122 -7.08 -6.58 1.73
CA PHE A 122 -8.51 -6.27 1.70
C PHE A 122 -9.34 -7.21 2.58
N LEU A 123 -9.05 -8.51 2.56
CA LEU A 123 -9.76 -9.50 3.39
C LEU A 123 -9.41 -9.36 4.88
N LEU A 124 -8.15 -9.08 5.21
CA LEU A 124 -7.68 -9.06 6.60
C LEU A 124 -7.80 -7.70 7.27
N ALA A 125 -7.83 -6.59 6.53
CA ALA A 125 -7.96 -5.24 7.09
C ALA A 125 -9.10 -5.09 8.13
N PRO A 126 -10.35 -5.52 7.86
CA PRO A 126 -11.42 -5.40 8.85
C PRO A 126 -11.14 -6.24 10.11
N CYS A 127 -10.56 -7.43 9.96
CA CYS A 127 -10.18 -8.28 11.11
C CYS A 127 -9.09 -7.63 11.95
N VAL A 128 -8.09 -7.02 11.31
CA VAL A 128 -6.99 -6.31 12.00
C VAL A 128 -7.53 -5.12 12.79
N VAL A 129 -8.41 -4.31 12.18
CA VAL A 129 -9.06 -3.19 12.87
C VAL A 129 -9.91 -3.68 14.04
N TRP A 130 -10.68 -4.75 13.84
CA TRP A 130 -11.50 -5.33 14.91
C TRP A 130 -10.66 -5.81 16.09
N ILE A 131 -9.54 -6.48 15.84
CA ILE A 131 -8.60 -6.95 16.88
C ILE A 131 -7.94 -5.78 17.61
N LEU A 132 -7.57 -4.70 16.91
CA LEU A 132 -6.99 -3.50 17.51
C LEU A 132 -8.02 -2.74 18.37
N ASN A 133 -9.30 -2.81 18.02
CA ASN A 133 -10.38 -2.21 18.79
C ASN A 133 -10.83 -3.09 19.97
N SER A 134 -10.83 -4.42 19.81
CA SER A 134 -11.24 -5.36 20.86
C SER A 134 -10.22 -5.45 21.98
N ASN A 135 -8.94 -5.45 21.61
CA ASN A 135 -7.85 -5.37 22.54
C ASN A 135 -7.50 -3.88 22.66
N ALA A 136 -8.11 -3.16 23.61
CA ALA A 136 -7.80 -1.77 23.95
C ALA A 136 -6.35 -1.63 24.48
N VAL A 137 -5.36 -2.07 23.70
CA VAL A 137 -4.02 -2.50 24.12
C VAL A 137 -3.14 -1.32 24.52
N LEU A 138 -3.54 -0.08 24.23
CA LEU A 138 -2.68 1.09 24.44
C LEU A 138 -3.41 2.36 24.93
N GLY A 139 -4.65 2.28 25.42
CA GLY A 139 -5.42 3.50 25.75
C GLY A 139 -5.63 4.42 24.54
N THR A 140 -5.61 3.84 23.34
CA THR A 140 -5.63 4.54 22.06
C THR A 140 -7.06 4.81 21.60
N PRO A 141 -7.29 5.90 20.83
CA PRO A 141 -8.58 6.18 20.22
C PRO A 141 -9.08 4.98 19.39
N HIS A 142 -10.38 4.75 19.45
CA HIS A 142 -11.07 3.73 18.66
C HIS A 142 -10.83 3.99 17.18
N VAL A 143 -10.32 3.02 16.43
CA VAL A 143 -10.18 3.20 14.97
C VAL A 143 -11.58 3.01 14.35
N PRO A 144 -12.15 4.03 13.67
CA PRO A 144 -13.48 3.91 13.08
C PRO A 144 -13.51 2.77 12.05
N ALA A 145 -14.19 1.68 12.41
CA ALA A 145 -14.31 0.47 11.59
C ALA A 145 -15.54 0.51 10.67
N GLY A 146 -16.48 1.43 10.90
CA GLY A 146 -17.69 1.58 10.11
C GLY A 146 -18.24 3.01 10.08
N CYS A 147 -19.18 3.25 9.17
CA CYS A 147 -19.82 4.56 8.97
C CYS A 147 -20.54 5.07 10.25
N ARG A 148 -21.10 4.17 11.07
CA ARG A 148 -21.74 4.53 12.35
C ARG A 148 -20.74 5.07 13.37
N ASP A 149 -19.56 4.47 13.46
CA ASP A 149 -18.53 4.91 14.40
C ASP A 149 -17.89 6.22 13.95
N PHE A 150 -17.73 6.39 12.64
CA PHE A 150 -17.30 7.65 12.06
C PHE A 150 -18.28 8.80 12.37
N LEU A 151 -19.59 8.55 12.25
CA LEU A 151 -20.64 9.53 12.57
C LEU A 151 -20.73 9.82 14.08
N SER A 152 -20.44 8.85 14.94
CA SER A 152 -20.43 9.07 16.39
C SER A 152 -19.21 9.89 16.82
N GLU A 153 -18.03 9.66 16.25
CA GLU A 153 -16.84 10.48 16.50
C GLU A 153 -16.99 11.92 15.98
N MET A 154 -17.53 12.12 14.77
CA MET A 154 -17.80 13.48 14.27
C MET A 154 -18.79 14.26 15.14
N ASN A 155 -19.76 13.60 15.76
CA ASN A 155 -20.70 14.24 16.70
C ASN A 155 -20.06 14.58 18.06
N GLN A 156 -18.94 13.96 18.42
CA GLN A 156 -18.21 14.26 19.67
C GLN A 156 -17.21 15.41 19.50
N VAL A 157 -16.83 15.74 18.26
CA VAL A 157 -16.02 16.94 17.97
C VAL A 157 -16.89 18.18 18.16
N LYS A 158 -16.92 18.72 19.39
CA LYS A 158 -17.55 20.02 19.66
C LYS A 158 -16.93 21.09 18.74
N PRO A 159 -17.73 22.00 18.15
CA PRO A 159 -17.19 23.13 17.42
C PRO A 159 -16.31 23.93 18.37
N VAL A 160 -15.03 24.07 18.02
CA VAL A 160 -14.13 25.04 18.63
C VAL A 160 -14.72 26.42 18.32
N ARG A 161 -15.16 27.11 19.36
CA ARG A 161 -15.76 28.44 19.27
C ARG A 161 -14.68 29.48 18.96
#